data_AF-A0AAD7XBI7-F1
#
_entry.id   AF-A0AAD7XBI7-F1
#
_cell.length_a   1.000
_cell.length_b   1.000
_cell.length_c   1.000
_cell.angle_alpha   90.00
_cell.angle_beta   90.00
_cell.angle_gamma   90.00
#
_symmetry.space_group_name_H-M   'P 1'
#
loop_
_entity.id
_entity.type
_entity.pdbx_description
1 polymer ?
#
loop_
_entity_poly.entity_id
_entity_poly.type
_entity_poly.pdbx_seq_one_letter_code
_entity_poly.pdbx_strand_id
1 'polypeptide(L)'
;MADIPQTDVSRPSALPTAKLLQRQAQPLVDQDSNEYLDAIEEEWNKKVDVEIETLVDGMADIVSLASIGDKDKFRIAQETFQAQCRAESMIRAAHSLMSTIHSMKLLLLLSDETQIAKRRDAELRVVQAEKSDAQKKVAALLDELLSSRRDDGTSNEERRDGRMQTTIWDILWDSVQARIRRNCAHGAALARMHASRYRDGGIPFNDAYR
;
A
#
# COMPACT_ATOMS: atom_id res chain seq x y z
N MET A 1 -42.05 -9.36 -17.51
CA MET A 1 -40.64 -9.56 -17.91
C MET A 1 -39.83 -8.68 -16.98
N ALA A 2 -38.93 -9.27 -16.19
CA ALA A 2 -38.24 -8.61 -15.10
C ALA A 2 -36.97 -7.93 -15.62
N ASP A 3 -36.89 -6.60 -15.47
CA ASP A 3 -35.66 -5.84 -15.73
C ASP A 3 -34.72 -5.98 -14.52
N ILE A 4 -33.57 -6.58 -14.77
CA ILE A 4 -32.49 -6.77 -13.82
C ILE A 4 -31.67 -5.47 -13.82
N PRO A 5 -31.51 -4.74 -12.70
CA PRO A 5 -30.62 -3.58 -12.68
C PRO A 5 -29.17 -4.05 -12.80
N GLN A 6 -28.59 -3.83 -13.98
CA GLN A 6 -27.22 -4.17 -14.32
C GLN A 6 -26.25 -3.22 -13.61
N THR A 7 -25.58 -3.72 -12.58
CA THR A 7 -24.59 -2.98 -11.78
C THR A 7 -23.32 -2.74 -12.60
N ASP A 8 -23.00 -1.47 -12.84
CA ASP A 8 -21.74 -1.00 -13.43
C ASP A 8 -20.59 -1.19 -12.42
N VAL A 9 -19.92 -2.35 -12.51
CA VAL A 9 -18.71 -2.68 -11.74
C VAL A 9 -17.59 -3.03 -12.73
N SER A 10 -17.09 -2.02 -13.44
CA SER A 10 -15.75 -2.07 -14.07
C SER A 10 -15.15 -0.68 -14.27
N ARG A 11 -15.42 0.25 -13.36
CA ARG A 11 -14.49 1.37 -13.14
C ARG A 11 -13.53 0.95 -12.03
N PRO A 12 -12.29 0.54 -12.31
CA PRO A 12 -11.28 0.53 -11.28
C PRO A 12 -11.20 1.95 -10.73
N SER A 13 -11.53 2.12 -9.45
CA SER A 13 -11.24 3.34 -8.71
C SER A 13 -9.74 3.57 -8.82
N ALA A 14 -9.33 4.44 -9.73
CA ALA A 14 -8.00 5.02 -9.72
C ALA A 14 -7.94 5.91 -8.48
N LEU A 15 -7.71 5.27 -7.33
CA LEU A 15 -7.29 5.97 -6.13
C LEU A 15 -6.08 6.81 -6.55
N PRO A 16 -6.07 8.12 -6.24
CA PRO A 16 -4.87 8.92 -6.41
C PRO A 16 -3.75 8.19 -5.70
N THR A 17 -2.73 7.74 -6.45
CA THR A 17 -1.49 7.25 -5.87
C THR A 17 -1.00 8.37 -4.96
N ALA A 18 -1.18 8.17 -3.65
CA ALA A 18 -0.56 8.99 -2.65
C ALA A 18 0.93 8.87 -2.90
N LYS A 19 1.51 9.86 -3.58
CA LYS A 19 2.93 10.16 -3.50
C LYS A 19 3.15 10.60 -2.06
N LEU A 20 3.18 9.63 -1.16
CA LEU A 20 3.70 9.80 0.18
C LEU A 20 5.07 10.40 -0.04
N LEU A 21 5.20 11.69 0.30
CA LEU A 21 6.46 12.41 0.22
C LEU A 21 7.51 11.49 0.83
N GLN A 22 8.40 11.02 -0.03
CA GLN A 22 9.54 10.21 0.35
C GLN A 22 10.36 11.09 1.27
N ARG A 23 10.06 11.02 2.59
CA ARG A 23 10.87 11.59 3.65
C ARG A 23 12.26 11.09 3.34
N GLN A 24 13.15 12.01 3.00
CA GLN A 24 14.52 11.69 2.63
C GLN A 24 15.02 10.71 3.69
N ALA A 25 15.37 9.50 3.25
CA ALA A 25 15.98 8.50 4.10
C ALA A 25 17.28 9.13 4.61
N GLN A 26 17.21 9.70 5.82
CA GLN A 26 18.40 10.06 6.55
C GLN A 26 19.21 8.77 6.76
N PRO A 27 20.54 8.88 6.71
CA PRO A 27 21.41 7.71 6.75
C PRO A 27 21.09 6.90 7.99
N LEU A 28 21.12 5.58 7.80
CA LEU A 28 21.01 4.52 8.80
C LEU A 28 22.01 4.76 9.94
N VAL A 29 21.69 5.70 10.83
CA VAL A 29 22.26 5.76 12.16
C VAL A 29 21.42 4.78 12.96
N ASP A 30 22.12 3.87 13.61
CA ASP A 30 21.67 2.91 14.61
C ASP A 30 21.08 3.69 15.81
N GLN A 31 20.03 4.47 15.56
CA GLN A 31 19.27 5.15 16.61
C GLN A 31 18.59 4.03 17.39
N ASP A 32 18.87 3.97 18.68
CA ASP A 32 18.14 3.13 19.61
C ASP A 32 16.65 3.35 19.33
N SER A 33 15.91 2.28 19.05
CA SER A 33 14.56 2.41 18.49
C SER A 33 13.62 3.25 19.37
N ASN A 34 13.95 3.38 20.66
CA ASN A 34 13.31 4.31 21.59
C ASN A 34 13.63 5.78 21.29
N GLU A 35 14.89 6.14 21.08
CA GLU A 35 15.29 7.54 20.83
C GLU A 35 14.63 8.09 19.56
N TYR A 36 14.45 7.25 18.53
CA TYR A 36 13.69 7.60 17.33
C TYR A 36 12.20 7.86 17.60
N LEU A 37 11.57 7.05 18.45
CA LEU A 37 10.17 7.22 18.82
C LEU A 37 9.97 8.47 19.69
N ASP A 38 10.87 8.71 20.63
CA ASP A 38 10.89 9.90 21.48
C ASP A 38 11.03 11.18 20.64
N ALA A 39 11.93 11.17 19.65
CA ALA A 39 12.11 12.29 18.73
C ALA A 39 10.87 12.58 17.87
N ILE A 40 10.15 11.53 17.44
CA ILE A 40 8.88 11.69 16.71
C ILE A 40 7.81 12.25 17.63
N GLU A 41 7.69 11.74 18.85
CA GLU A 41 6.73 12.25 19.83
C GLU A 41 6.98 13.74 20.13
N GLU A 42 8.25 14.12 20.34
CA GLU A 42 8.63 15.51 20.57
C GLU A 42 8.33 16.41 19.35
N GLU A 43 8.57 15.93 18.11
CA GLU A 43 8.23 16.65 16.88
C GLU A 43 6.72 16.93 16.79
N TRP A 44 5.89 15.93 17.12
CA TRP A 44 4.43 16.10 17.12
C TRP A 44 3.95 17.03 18.23
N ASN A 45 4.48 16.90 19.45
CA ASN A 45 4.14 17.77 20.57
C ASN A 45 4.49 19.23 20.23
N LYS A 46 5.70 19.47 19.74
CA LYS A 46 6.14 20.80 19.31
C LYS A 46 5.23 21.38 18.23
N LYS A 47 4.82 20.56 17.25
CA LYS A 47 3.92 21.01 16.19
C LYS A 47 2.54 21.37 16.75
N VAL A 48 1.99 20.56 17.65
CA VAL A 48 0.70 20.85 18.29
C VAL A 48 0.78 22.12 19.13
N ASP A 49 1.84 22.29 19.91
CA ASP A 49 2.05 23.45 20.77
C ASP A 49 2.07 24.76 19.97
N VAL A 50 2.81 24.81 18.85
CA VAL A 50 2.88 26.00 17.99
C VAL A 50 1.51 26.40 17.42
N GLU A 51 0.71 25.43 16.99
CA GLU A 51 -0.62 25.72 16.43
C GLU A 51 -1.62 26.14 17.52
N ILE A 52 -1.51 25.59 18.74
CA ILE A 52 -2.31 26.00 19.90
C ILE A 52 -1.92 27.41 20.36
N GLU A 53 -0.63 27.71 20.44
CA GLU A 53 -0.12 29.05 20.77
C GLU A 53 -0.66 30.08 19.77
N THR A 54 -0.59 29.79 18.47
CA THR A 54 -1.16 30.64 17.41
C THR A 54 -2.66 30.87 17.58
N LEU A 55 -3.42 29.86 18.03
CA LEU A 55 -4.85 29.97 18.30
C LEU A 55 -5.14 30.85 19.53
N VAL A 56 -4.39 30.63 20.61
CA VAL A 56 -4.57 31.37 21.88
C VAL A 56 -4.19 32.84 21.70
N ASP A 57 -3.03 33.11 21.09
CA ASP A 57 -2.56 34.47 20.80
C ASP A 57 -3.50 35.19 19.84
N GLY A 58 -3.94 34.51 18.78
CA GLY A 58 -4.92 35.06 17.85
C GLY A 58 -6.24 35.46 18.53
N MET A 59 -6.71 34.65 19.48
CA MET A 59 -7.93 34.95 20.23
C MET A 59 -7.73 36.08 21.23
N ALA A 60 -6.59 36.12 21.94
CA ALA A 60 -6.24 37.22 22.84
C ALA A 60 -6.16 38.55 22.09
N ASP A 61 -5.56 38.55 20.90
CA ASP A 61 -5.46 39.74 20.04
C ASP A 61 -6.84 40.21 19.57
N ILE A 62 -7.72 39.30 19.12
CA ILE A 62 -9.09 39.67 18.71
C ILE A 62 -9.88 40.26 19.88
N VAL A 63 -9.77 39.68 21.08
CA VAL A 63 -10.40 40.22 22.29
C VAL A 63 -9.85 41.61 22.63
N SER A 64 -8.54 41.82 22.47
CA SER A 64 -7.92 43.12 22.68
C SER A 64 -8.44 44.19 21.70
N LEU A 65 -8.62 43.82 20.42
CA LEU A 65 -9.17 44.69 19.38
C LEU A 65 -10.66 44.98 19.60
N ALA A 66 -11.41 44.01 20.13
CA ALA A 66 -12.84 44.15 20.44
C ALA A 66 -13.12 45.02 21.68
N SER A 67 -12.10 45.40 22.45
CA SER A 67 -12.26 46.27 23.61
C SER A 67 -12.99 47.58 23.24
N ILE A 68 -14.03 47.90 24.01
CA ILE A 68 -14.94 49.02 23.76
C ILE A 68 -14.27 50.31 24.23
N GLY A 69 -14.20 51.30 23.34
CA GLY A 69 -13.72 52.66 23.65
C GLY A 69 -14.06 53.62 22.52
N ASP A 70 -13.86 54.92 22.74
CA ASP A 70 -14.11 55.94 21.71
C ASP A 70 -13.12 55.79 20.55
N LYS A 71 -13.59 55.17 19.46
CA LYS A 71 -12.82 54.84 18.26
C LYS A 71 -13.38 55.61 17.07
N ASP A 72 -12.51 56.25 16.30
CA ASP A 72 -12.89 56.88 15.03
C ASP A 72 -13.14 55.79 13.95
N LYS A 73 -13.96 56.10 12.94
CA LYS A 73 -14.35 55.19 11.84
C LYS A 73 -13.16 54.57 11.10
N PHE A 74 -12.06 55.30 10.98
CA PHE A 74 -10.83 54.78 10.37
C PHE A 74 -10.12 53.77 11.28
N ARG A 75 -10.13 54.01 12.59
CA ARG A 75 -9.58 53.09 13.59
C ARG A 75 -10.39 51.80 13.64
N ILE A 76 -11.71 51.90 13.61
CA ILE A 76 -12.62 50.74 13.55
C ILE A 76 -12.35 49.90 12.28
N ALA A 77 -12.22 50.54 11.12
CA ALA A 77 -11.94 49.82 9.87
C ALA A 77 -10.59 49.08 9.91
N GLN A 78 -9.56 49.72 10.47
CA GLN A 78 -8.24 49.11 10.65
C GLN A 78 -8.27 47.93 11.63
N GLU A 79 -8.90 48.09 12.78
CA GLU A 79 -9.04 47.03 13.79
C GLU A 79 -9.87 45.85 13.25
N THR A 80 -10.90 46.11 12.44
CA THR A 80 -11.71 45.08 11.78
C THR A 80 -10.87 44.26 10.80
N PHE A 81 -10.05 44.91 9.98
CA PHE A 81 -9.14 44.23 9.07
C PHE A 81 -8.10 43.38 9.82
N GLN A 82 -7.52 43.94 10.90
CA GLN A 82 -6.58 43.19 11.74
C GLN A 82 -7.25 41.97 12.37
N ALA A 83 -8.46 42.11 12.93
CA ALA A 83 -9.21 40.99 13.49
C ALA A 83 -9.50 39.91 12.44
N GLN A 84 -9.82 40.31 11.19
CA GLN A 84 -10.00 39.36 10.09
C GLN A 84 -8.72 38.59 9.76
N CYS A 85 -7.57 39.27 9.66
CA CYS A 85 -6.29 38.62 9.43
C CYS A 85 -5.92 37.65 10.56
N ARG A 86 -6.21 38.01 11.83
CA ARG A 86 -5.99 37.13 12.97
C ARG A 86 -6.88 35.90 12.91
N ALA A 87 -8.16 36.08 12.59
CA ALA A 87 -9.09 34.97 12.41
C ALA A 87 -8.65 34.02 11.27
N GLU A 88 -8.12 34.56 10.17
CA GLU A 88 -7.58 33.73 9.07
C GLU A 88 -6.38 32.89 9.53
N SER A 89 -5.42 33.49 10.23
CA SER A 89 -4.28 32.76 10.80
C SER A 89 -4.72 31.66 11.76
N MET A 90 -5.71 31.93 12.61
CA MET A 90 -6.32 30.93 13.51
C MET A 90 -6.96 29.76 12.74
N ILE A 91 -7.68 30.04 11.65
CA ILE A 91 -8.30 29.00 10.82
C ILE A 91 -7.22 28.11 10.17
N ARG A 92 -6.11 28.70 9.71
CA ARG A 92 -4.98 27.95 9.16
C ARG A 92 -4.35 27.04 10.22
N ALA A 93 -4.18 27.53 11.45
CA ALA A 93 -3.66 26.74 12.57
C ALA A 93 -4.60 25.58 12.94
N ALA A 94 -5.91 25.83 13.03
CA ALA A 94 -6.89 24.79 13.27
C ALA A 94 -6.90 23.71 12.17
N HIS A 95 -6.75 24.10 10.90
CA HIS A 95 -6.64 23.16 9.79
C HIS A 95 -5.33 22.35 9.87
N SER A 96 -4.22 22.95 10.30
CA SER A 96 -2.96 22.26 10.56
C SER A 96 -3.08 21.21 11.67
N LEU A 97 -3.76 21.54 12.78
CA LEU A 97 -4.09 20.59 13.84
C LEU A 97 -4.95 19.43 13.33
N MET A 98 -5.96 19.71 12.50
CA MET A 98 -6.78 18.65 11.89
C MET A 98 -5.96 17.70 11.02
N SER A 99 -5.03 18.24 10.22
CA SER A 99 -4.10 17.45 9.41
C SER A 99 -3.17 16.58 10.27
N THR A 100 -2.69 17.13 11.39
CA THR A 100 -1.88 16.41 12.39
C THR A 100 -2.64 15.25 13.00
N ILE A 101 -3.89 15.47 13.45
CA ILE A 101 -4.77 14.41 13.97
C ILE A 101 -4.98 13.31 12.93
N HIS A 102 -5.25 13.67 11.69
CA HIS A 102 -5.43 12.68 10.61
C HIS A 102 -4.17 11.82 10.41
N SER A 103 -3.00 12.46 10.44
CA SER A 103 -1.71 11.75 10.31
C SER A 103 -1.47 10.77 11.47
N MET A 104 -1.74 11.19 12.72
CA MET A 104 -1.61 10.31 13.88
C MET A 104 -2.60 9.14 13.82
N LYS A 105 -3.85 9.38 13.40
CA LYS A 105 -4.84 8.32 13.18
C LYS A 105 -4.36 7.28 12.16
N LEU A 106 -3.80 7.73 11.05
CA LEU A 106 -3.24 6.83 10.04
C LEU A 106 -2.08 5.99 10.59
N LEU A 107 -1.18 6.58 11.38
CA LEU A 107 -0.09 5.84 12.02
C LEU A 107 -0.61 4.72 12.94
N LEU A 108 -1.65 4.99 13.73
CA LEU A 108 -2.27 3.99 14.60
C LEU A 108 -2.94 2.86 13.81
N LEU A 109 -3.72 3.20 12.78
CA LEU A 109 -4.42 2.20 11.95
C LEU A 109 -3.46 1.31 11.16
N LEU A 110 -2.37 1.88 10.63
CA LEU A 110 -1.36 1.12 9.89
C LEU A 110 -0.50 0.25 10.80
N SER A 111 -0.17 0.74 12.01
CA SER A 111 0.58 -0.04 12.99
C SER A 111 -0.16 -1.32 13.36
N ASP A 112 -1.47 -1.24 13.62
CA ASP A 112 -2.29 -2.39 14.03
C ASP A 112 -2.36 -3.48 12.94
N GLU A 113 -2.59 -3.12 11.67
CA GLU A 113 -2.62 -4.11 10.58
C GLU A 113 -1.29 -4.83 10.39
N THR A 114 -0.15 -4.15 10.57
CA THR A 114 1.16 -4.79 10.44
C THR A 114 1.44 -5.78 11.58
N GLN A 115 0.94 -5.52 12.78
CA GLN A 115 1.06 -6.44 13.91
C GLN A 115 0.17 -7.67 13.71
N ILE A 116 -1.06 -7.48 13.22
CA ILE A 116 -1.97 -8.57 12.89
C ILE A 116 -1.40 -9.44 11.76
N ALA A 117 -0.86 -8.84 10.70
CA ALA A 117 -0.24 -9.56 9.60
C ALA A 117 0.97 -10.39 10.07
N LYS A 118 1.88 -9.79 10.86
CA LYS A 118 3.04 -10.50 11.44
C LYS A 118 2.61 -11.69 12.31
N ARG A 119 1.57 -11.51 13.11
CA ARG A 119 1.00 -12.59 13.94
C ARG A 119 0.43 -13.71 13.07
N ARG A 120 -0.37 -13.37 12.05
CA ARG A 120 -0.91 -14.35 11.07
C ARG A 120 0.21 -15.12 10.38
N ASP A 121 1.27 -14.45 9.95
CA ASP A 121 2.42 -15.09 9.29
C ASP A 121 3.18 -16.05 10.23
N ALA A 122 3.30 -15.68 11.51
CA ALA A 122 3.89 -16.56 12.52
C ALA A 122 3.04 -17.81 12.75
N GLU A 123 1.72 -17.66 12.90
CA GLU A 123 0.78 -18.79 13.05
C GLU A 123 0.77 -19.69 11.80
N LEU A 124 0.78 -19.10 10.59
CA LEU A 124 0.86 -19.84 9.34
C LEU A 124 2.16 -20.66 9.22
N ARG A 125 3.29 -20.12 9.66
CA ARG A 125 4.57 -20.86 9.67
C ARG A 125 4.53 -22.07 10.60
N VAL A 126 3.92 -21.92 11.78
CA VAL A 126 3.74 -23.04 12.72
C VAL A 126 2.87 -24.12 12.09
N VAL A 127 1.72 -23.75 11.52
CA VAL A 127 0.81 -24.69 10.85
C VAL A 127 1.48 -25.37 9.64
N GLN A 128 2.31 -24.66 8.88
CA GLN A 128 3.06 -25.24 7.77
C GLN A 128 4.11 -26.25 8.24
N ALA A 129 4.80 -25.97 9.35
CA ALA A 129 5.74 -26.91 9.95
C ALA A 129 5.03 -28.19 10.41
N GLU A 130 3.92 -28.04 11.14
CA GLU A 130 3.08 -29.17 11.59
C GLU A 130 2.55 -29.98 10.41
N LYS A 131 2.07 -29.33 9.35
CA LYS A 131 1.65 -29.98 8.11
C LYS A 131 2.79 -30.79 7.50
N SER A 132 4.00 -30.23 7.44
CA SER A 132 5.16 -30.94 6.86
C SER A 132 5.54 -32.16 7.70
N ASP A 133 5.43 -32.08 9.03
CA ASP A 133 5.71 -33.20 9.91
C ASP A 133 4.61 -34.27 9.87
N ALA A 134 3.36 -33.86 9.75
CA ALA A 134 2.25 -34.77 9.50
C ALA A 134 2.39 -35.48 8.15
N GLN A 135 2.80 -34.77 7.09
CA GLN A 135 3.08 -35.35 5.78
C GLN A 135 4.22 -36.38 5.85
N LYS A 136 5.31 -36.10 6.58
CA LYS A 136 6.40 -37.08 6.80
C LYS A 136 5.89 -38.32 7.52
N LYS A 137 5.08 -38.16 8.56
CA LYS A 137 4.48 -39.28 9.30
C LYS A 137 3.57 -40.12 8.42
N VAL A 138 2.72 -39.48 7.61
CA VAL A 138 1.84 -40.17 6.66
C VAL A 138 2.65 -40.91 5.60
N ALA A 139 3.70 -40.27 5.04
CA ALA A 139 4.59 -40.92 4.07
C ALA A 139 5.28 -42.15 4.67
N ALA A 140 5.80 -42.05 5.90
CA ALA A 140 6.43 -43.18 6.59
C ALA A 140 5.45 -44.35 6.79
N LEU A 141 4.22 -44.07 7.24
CA LEU A 141 3.18 -45.11 7.39
C LEU A 141 2.77 -45.72 6.04
N LEU A 142 2.75 -44.93 4.96
CA LEU A 142 2.44 -45.41 3.61
C LEU A 142 3.54 -46.34 3.09
N ASP A 143 4.81 -45.96 3.31
CA ASP A 143 5.96 -46.77 2.91
C ASP A 143 6.03 -48.09 3.69
N GLU A 144 5.67 -48.10 4.98
CA GLU A 144 5.56 -49.32 5.79
C GLU A 144 4.48 -50.26 5.24
N LEU A 145 3.28 -49.74 4.94
CA LEU A 145 2.19 -50.53 4.35
C LEU A 145 2.51 -51.06 2.96
N LEU A 146 3.19 -50.27 2.12
CA LEU A 146 3.58 -50.68 0.77
C LEU A 146 4.72 -51.68 0.77
N SER A 147 5.67 -51.57 1.71
CA SER A 147 6.79 -52.51 1.85
C SER A 147 6.34 -53.83 2.45
N SER A 148 5.47 -53.80 3.46
CA SER A 148 4.82 -55.01 4.00
C SER A 148 4.03 -55.77 2.92
N ARG A 149 3.45 -55.07 1.94
CA ARG A 149 2.76 -55.69 0.80
C ARG A 149 3.72 -56.28 -0.26
N ARG A 150 4.98 -55.85 -0.31
CA ARG A 150 5.98 -56.37 -1.25
C ARG A 150 6.69 -57.61 -0.72
N ASP A 151 6.81 -57.77 0.60
CA ASP A 151 7.47 -58.93 1.20
C ASP A 151 6.64 -60.24 1.08
N ASP A 152 5.32 -60.16 0.86
CA ASP A 152 4.47 -61.32 0.57
C ASP A 152 4.57 -61.82 -0.90
N GLY A 153 5.49 -61.27 -1.71
CA GLY A 153 5.57 -61.53 -3.15
C GLY A 153 6.95 -61.88 -3.70
N THR A 154 7.91 -62.33 -2.88
CA THR A 154 9.26 -62.65 -3.36
C THR A 154 9.38 -64.09 -3.90
N SER A 155 8.98 -64.25 -5.16
CA SER A 155 9.71 -65.13 -6.10
C SER A 155 9.29 -64.82 -7.54
N ASN A 156 9.93 -63.83 -8.17
CA ASN A 156 10.69 -64.08 -9.39
C ASN A 156 11.48 -62.84 -9.83
N GLU A 157 12.75 -63.05 -10.06
CA GLU A 157 13.71 -62.13 -10.64
C GLU A 157 13.71 -62.31 -12.16
N GLU A 158 13.69 -61.23 -12.95
CA GLU A 158 14.49 -61.14 -14.19
C GLU A 158 14.42 -59.76 -14.88
N ARG A 159 15.59 -59.12 -14.94
CA ARG A 159 16.16 -58.41 -16.10
C ARG A 159 15.23 -57.57 -16.97
N ARG A 160 15.27 -56.24 -16.78
CA ARG A 160 15.26 -55.24 -17.88
C ARG A 160 16.07 -53.99 -17.52
N ASP A 161 17.38 -54.07 -17.73
CA ASP A 161 18.20 -52.89 -18.00
C ASP A 161 18.00 -52.48 -19.47
N GLY A 162 17.65 -51.22 -19.69
CA GLY A 162 17.70 -50.60 -21.01
C GLY A 162 16.53 -49.69 -21.32
N ARG A 163 16.79 -48.38 -21.19
CA ARG A 163 16.07 -47.28 -21.88
C ARG A 163 14.59 -47.10 -21.52
N MET A 164 14.32 -46.29 -20.49
CA MET A 164 13.20 -45.34 -20.49
C MET A 164 13.26 -44.42 -19.25
N GLN A 165 14.22 -43.49 -19.27
CA GLN A 165 14.12 -42.23 -18.52
C GLN A 165 14.15 -41.09 -19.55
N THR A 166 13.10 -41.00 -20.36
CA THR A 166 12.68 -39.70 -20.91
C THR A 166 11.54 -39.24 -20.04
N THR A 167 11.83 -38.22 -19.27
CA THR A 167 11.14 -37.92 -18.04
C THR A 167 9.82 -37.21 -18.31
N ILE A 168 8.81 -37.46 -17.49
CA ILE A 168 7.58 -36.65 -17.41
C ILE A 168 7.93 -35.15 -17.22
N TRP A 169 9.10 -34.88 -16.62
CA TRP A 169 9.67 -33.55 -16.47
C TRP A 169 10.01 -32.86 -17.80
N ASP A 170 10.46 -33.60 -18.83
CA ASP A 170 10.73 -33.03 -20.16
C ASP A 170 9.43 -32.62 -20.86
N ILE A 171 8.38 -33.43 -20.76
CA ILE A 171 7.04 -33.12 -21.33
C ILE A 171 6.41 -31.92 -20.61
N LEU A 172 6.60 -31.82 -19.29
CA LEU A 172 6.10 -30.70 -18.50
C LEU A 172 6.86 -29.41 -18.82
N TRP A 173 8.19 -29.49 -18.99
CA TRP A 173 9.04 -28.35 -19.32
C TRP A 173 8.77 -27.80 -20.72
N ASP A 174 8.58 -28.68 -21.71
CA ASP A 174 8.20 -28.29 -23.07
C ASP A 174 6.80 -27.66 -23.11
N SER A 175 5.86 -28.15 -22.30
CA SER A 175 4.53 -27.53 -22.17
C SER A 175 4.58 -26.12 -21.59
N VAL A 176 5.45 -25.87 -20.60
CA VAL A 176 5.64 -24.54 -20.00
C VAL A 176 6.31 -23.60 -21.00
N GLN A 177 7.37 -24.02 -21.70
CA GLN A 177 8.02 -23.19 -22.71
C GLN A 177 7.09 -22.86 -23.90
N ALA A 178 6.25 -23.81 -24.32
CA ALA A 178 5.25 -23.58 -25.37
C ALA A 178 4.13 -22.61 -24.94
N ARG A 179 3.79 -22.56 -23.65
CA ARG A 179 2.83 -21.60 -23.08
C ARG A 179 3.41 -20.17 -23.07
N ILE A 180 4.67 -20.03 -22.70
CA ILE A 180 5.38 -18.74 -22.68
C ILE A 180 5.52 -18.17 -24.10
N ARG A 181 5.93 -19.00 -25.08
CA ARG A 181 6.04 -18.56 -26.48
C ARG A 181 4.70 -18.09 -27.07
N ARG A 182 3.58 -18.74 -26.73
CA ARG A 182 2.24 -18.30 -27.17
C ARG A 182 1.84 -16.94 -26.59
N ASN A 183 2.13 -16.68 -25.32
CA ASN A 183 1.83 -15.39 -24.70
C ASN A 183 2.69 -14.24 -25.25
N CYS A 184 3.98 -14.50 -25.54
CA CYS A 184 4.85 -13.48 -26.16
C CYS A 184 4.41 -13.14 -27.60
N ALA A 185 3.94 -14.12 -28.38
CA ALA A 185 3.42 -13.87 -29.73
C ALA A 185 2.13 -13.03 -29.73
N HIS A 186 1.24 -13.26 -28.76
CA HIS A 186 0.02 -12.44 -28.56
C HIS A 186 0.34 -11.01 -28.13
N GLY A 187 1.30 -10.82 -27.20
CA GLY A 187 1.75 -9.49 -26.79
C GLY A 187 2.37 -8.69 -27.95
N ALA A 188 3.17 -9.35 -28.80
CA ALA A 188 3.77 -8.72 -29.97
C ALA A 188 2.77 -8.42 -31.11
N ALA A 189 1.63 -9.11 -31.15
CA ALA A 189 0.53 -8.82 -32.09
C ALA A 189 -0.31 -7.62 -31.61
N LEU A 190 -0.61 -7.53 -30.30
CA LEU A 190 -1.33 -6.39 -29.72
C LEU A 190 -0.50 -5.10 -29.79
N ALA A 191 0.81 -5.18 -29.53
CA ALA A 191 1.72 -4.04 -29.62
C ALA A 191 1.86 -3.50 -31.06
N ARG A 192 1.84 -4.38 -32.06
CA ARG A 192 1.83 -3.97 -33.48
C ARG A 192 0.50 -3.36 -33.92
N MET A 193 -0.62 -3.81 -33.36
CA MET A 193 -1.95 -3.24 -33.66
C MET A 193 -2.12 -1.83 -33.05
N HIS A 194 -1.58 -1.60 -31.84
CA HIS A 194 -1.57 -0.27 -31.21
C HIS A 194 -0.59 0.71 -31.90
N ALA A 195 0.56 0.25 -32.38
CA ALA A 195 1.53 1.09 -33.10
C ALA A 195 1.04 1.53 -34.49
N SER A 196 0.15 0.76 -35.13
CA SER A 196 -0.44 1.13 -36.43
C SER A 196 -1.54 2.20 -36.31
N ARG A 197 -2.16 2.35 -35.13
CA ARG A 197 -3.26 3.31 -34.91
C ARG A 197 -2.75 4.72 -34.53
N TYR A 198 -1.45 4.87 -34.25
CA TYR A 198 -0.81 6.15 -33.91
C TYR A 198 -0.09 6.82 -35.11
N ARG A 199 -0.10 6.23 -36.30
CA ARG A 199 0.61 6.75 -37.50
C ARG A 199 -0.29 7.51 -38.50
N ASP A 200 -1.62 7.38 -38.40
CA ASP A 200 -2.59 7.97 -39.37
C ASP A 200 -3.46 9.11 -38.81
N GLY A 201 -3.10 9.67 -37.65
CA GLY A 201 -3.82 10.79 -37.03
C GLY A 201 -3.03 12.10 -37.04
N GLY A 202 -2.55 12.55 -38.20
CA GLY A 202 -1.92 13.85 -38.35
C GLY A 202 -2.92 14.92 -38.77
N ILE A 203 -3.31 15.83 -37.88
CA ILE A 203 -3.75 17.21 -38.20
C ILE A 203 -3.48 18.13 -36.97
N PRO A 204 -3.44 19.46 -37.10
CA PRO A 204 -2.20 20.23 -37.04
C PRO A 204 -2.10 21.11 -35.78
N PHE A 205 -0.87 21.53 -35.56
CA PHE A 205 -0.47 22.66 -34.72
C PHE A 205 -1.32 23.91 -35.06
N ASN A 206 -2.05 24.48 -34.09
CA ASN A 206 -2.38 25.90 -34.17
C ASN A 206 -2.57 26.59 -32.81
N ASP A 207 -1.95 27.76 -32.77
CA ASP A 207 -1.98 28.86 -31.82
C ASP A 207 -3.23 29.05 -30.94
N ALA A 208 -3.01 29.19 -29.63
CA ALA A 208 -3.88 29.94 -28.74
C ALA A 208 -3.07 30.49 -27.55
N TYR A 209 -2.16 31.43 -27.82
CA TYR A 209 -1.70 32.42 -26.86
C TYR A 209 -1.62 33.78 -27.57
N ARG A 210 -2.76 34.48 -27.61
CA ARG A 210 -2.82 35.94 -27.66
C ARG A 210 -4.16 36.42 -27.14
#